data_AF-A0A0Q5R7Z2-F1
#
_entry.id   AF-A0A0Q5R7Z2-F1
#
_cell.length_a   1.000
_cell.length_b   1.000
_cell.length_c   1.000
_cell.angle_alpha   90.00
_cell.angle_beta   90.00
_cell.angle_gamma   90.00
#
_symmetry.space_group_name_H-M   'P 1'
#
loop_
_entity.id
_entity.type
_entity.pdbx_description
1 polymer ?
#
loop_
_entity_poly.entity_id
_entity_poly.type
_entity_poly.pdbx_seq_one_letter_code
_entity_poly.pdbx_strand_id
1 'polypeptide(L)'
;MTLYTRFAAHLDAVLDTLVASGDLPAGLNRTAVTVEPPRDVTHGDLATNAAMVLAKPAATNPRALAEKIAAELGKFDEVERVSIAGPGFINMTLTEDTWRAELSAITDGGADYGRSSRGRGTTVNIEYVSANPTGPMHMGHCRGAVVGDALASLLEFAGNTVIREYYVNDAGGQVDVLARSAHLRYREALGEGVEIPEGLYPGDYLIPVGQALAQEFEDKYVDAPEAEWLDLFRKSAVAAMLVLIKADLALLGIHHDLFSSEAELQAAGKPEAAEAELRSRGLIYDGVLEAPKGETPDDWEPVVLPLFRSTQFGDDQDRPIRKSTGAWTYFGADLAYHYQKAQSADALIDIWGADHAGTVKRIVAAVQALTGGKTKFDVKLVQMVRLLRAGEPVKMSKRSGNFVTLADVVNEVGKDVVRFTMLTRKADAQMDFDFAKVVEASKDNPVFYVQYAHARIMSLHRRAKEAGIACAAIDLSQLETDDLALVKLAAQFPRVVDTAAAAREPHRIAFYLYDLAAAFHALWNVGNDNPARRFLIADDASVTCARLFLADAIGQIIRNGLGIMGVQAVQEMN
;
A
#
# COMPACT_ATOMS: atom_id res chain seq x y z
N MET A 1 -11.11 8.29 -22.29
CA MET A 1 -11.82 7.74 -21.11
C MET A 1 -11.66 6.23 -21.14
N THR A 2 -11.45 5.58 -19.98
CA THR A 2 -11.39 4.11 -19.90
C THR A 2 -12.75 3.48 -20.20
N LEU A 3 -12.77 2.22 -20.63
CA LEU A 3 -13.98 1.49 -21.00
C LEU A 3 -15.11 1.63 -19.97
N TYR A 4 -14.84 1.30 -18.71
CA TYR A 4 -15.86 1.30 -17.66
C TYR A 4 -16.37 2.70 -17.35
N THR A 5 -15.51 3.71 -17.43
CA THR A 5 -15.92 5.11 -17.24
C THR A 5 -16.81 5.57 -18.39
N ARG A 6 -16.46 5.21 -19.63
CA ARG A 6 -17.25 5.50 -20.82
C ARG A 6 -18.63 4.85 -20.75
N PHE A 7 -18.70 3.57 -20.42
CA PHE A 7 -19.98 2.85 -20.31
C PHE A 7 -20.81 3.26 -19.08
N ALA A 8 -20.19 3.69 -17.98
CA ALA A 8 -20.92 4.32 -16.88
C ALA A 8 -21.58 5.64 -17.34
N ALA A 9 -20.86 6.46 -18.13
CA ALA A 9 -21.43 7.68 -18.70
C ALA A 9 -22.55 7.40 -19.72
N HIS A 10 -22.42 6.35 -20.53
CA HIS A 10 -23.52 5.90 -21.41
C HIS A 10 -24.75 5.49 -20.61
N LEU A 11 -24.54 4.71 -19.55
CA LEU A 11 -25.63 4.30 -18.67
C LEU A 11 -26.31 5.50 -18.01
N ASP A 12 -25.55 6.49 -17.54
CA ASP A 12 -26.13 7.71 -17.00
C ASP A 12 -26.95 8.49 -18.03
N ALA A 13 -26.46 8.60 -19.28
CA ALA A 13 -27.21 9.23 -20.37
C ALA A 13 -28.50 8.46 -20.72
N VAL A 14 -28.46 7.12 -20.68
CA VAL A 14 -29.65 6.27 -20.83
C VAL A 14 -30.66 6.55 -19.71
N LEU A 15 -30.19 6.58 -18.46
CA LEU A 15 -31.07 6.87 -17.33
C LEU A 15 -31.67 8.28 -17.40
N ASP A 16 -30.92 9.27 -17.88
CA ASP A 16 -31.42 10.64 -18.11
C ASP A 16 -32.47 10.69 -19.22
N THR A 17 -32.27 9.89 -20.27
CA THR A 17 -33.26 9.74 -21.36
C THR A 17 -34.57 9.16 -20.83
N LEU A 18 -34.50 8.13 -19.97
CA LEU A 18 -35.68 7.54 -19.33
C LEU A 18 -36.36 8.51 -18.34
N VAL A 19 -35.60 9.39 -17.70
CA VAL A 19 -36.18 10.48 -16.88
C VAL A 19 -36.93 11.47 -17.76
N ALA A 20 -36.34 11.88 -18.89
CA ALA A 20 -36.96 12.83 -19.81
C ALA A 20 -38.22 12.27 -20.49
N SER A 21 -38.28 10.96 -20.76
CA SER A 21 -39.47 10.30 -21.32
C SER A 21 -40.57 10.02 -20.30
N GLY A 22 -40.29 10.20 -19.00
CA GLY A 22 -41.21 9.88 -17.90
C GLY A 22 -41.24 8.40 -17.51
N ASP A 23 -40.32 7.59 -18.06
CA ASP A 23 -40.19 6.16 -17.76
C ASP A 23 -39.44 5.87 -16.45
N LEU A 24 -38.70 6.86 -15.94
CA LEU A 24 -37.99 6.82 -14.65
C LEU A 24 -38.22 8.14 -13.89
N PRO A 25 -38.51 8.12 -12.57
CA PRO A 25 -38.59 9.35 -11.78
C PRO A 25 -37.26 10.10 -11.71
N ALA A 26 -37.32 11.43 -11.70
CA ALA A 26 -36.15 12.29 -11.47
C ALA A 26 -35.67 12.19 -10.00
N GLY A 27 -34.38 12.50 -9.78
CA GLY A 27 -33.81 12.61 -8.44
C GLY A 27 -33.54 11.28 -7.71
N LEU A 28 -33.61 10.15 -8.41
CA LEU A 28 -33.24 8.85 -7.83
C LEU A 28 -31.74 8.76 -7.56
N ASN A 29 -31.40 8.13 -6.43
CA ASN A 29 -30.01 7.88 -6.07
C ASN A 29 -29.41 6.78 -6.97
N ARG A 30 -28.40 7.14 -7.77
CA ARG A 30 -27.68 6.24 -8.68
C ARG A 30 -26.35 5.72 -8.14
N THR A 31 -25.94 6.06 -6.91
CA THR A 31 -24.61 5.72 -6.37
C THR A 31 -24.32 4.21 -6.33
N ALA A 32 -25.36 3.37 -6.14
CA ALA A 32 -25.21 1.92 -6.11
C ALA A 32 -25.29 1.25 -7.50
N VAL A 33 -25.52 2.03 -8.56
CA VAL A 33 -25.53 1.55 -9.95
C VAL A 33 -24.09 1.32 -10.40
N THR A 34 -23.83 0.16 -10.99
CA THR A 34 -22.49 -0.24 -11.42
C THR A 34 -22.48 -0.71 -12.87
N VAL A 35 -21.32 -0.56 -13.52
CA VAL A 35 -20.98 -1.22 -14.78
C VAL A 35 -19.72 -2.05 -14.54
N GLU A 36 -19.83 -3.36 -14.65
CA GLU A 36 -18.80 -4.32 -14.25
C GLU A 36 -18.67 -5.50 -15.21
N PRO A 37 -17.54 -6.23 -15.24
CA PRO A 37 -17.51 -7.52 -15.90
C PRO A 37 -18.59 -8.45 -15.31
N PRO A 38 -19.29 -9.25 -16.13
CA PRO A 38 -20.16 -10.27 -15.59
C PRO A 38 -19.35 -11.34 -14.84
N ARG A 39 -19.97 -11.96 -13.84
CA ARG A 39 -19.34 -13.08 -13.10
C ARG A 39 -19.05 -14.29 -13.99
N ASP A 40 -19.91 -14.51 -14.97
CA ASP A 40 -19.76 -15.55 -15.97
C ASP A 40 -19.47 -14.88 -17.32
N VAL A 41 -18.31 -15.20 -17.90
CA VAL A 41 -17.85 -14.63 -19.17
C VAL A 41 -18.78 -14.96 -20.34
N THR A 42 -19.61 -16.01 -20.21
CA THR A 42 -20.62 -16.36 -21.23
C THR A 42 -21.78 -15.37 -21.28
N HIS A 43 -21.95 -14.54 -20.25
CA HIS A 43 -22.99 -13.51 -20.21
C HIS A 43 -22.63 -12.24 -20.98
N GLY A 44 -21.43 -12.16 -21.56
CA GLY A 44 -20.97 -11.01 -22.34
C GLY A 44 -19.77 -10.34 -21.69
N ASP A 45 -19.60 -9.07 -22.00
CA ASP A 45 -18.39 -8.31 -21.70
C ASP A 45 -18.58 -7.36 -20.51
N LEU A 46 -19.74 -6.71 -20.44
CA LEU A 46 -20.12 -5.79 -19.38
C LEU A 46 -21.50 -6.15 -18.84
N ALA A 47 -21.76 -5.82 -17.59
CA ALA A 47 -23.04 -5.99 -16.94
C ALA A 47 -23.35 -4.79 -16.05
N THR A 48 -24.64 -4.48 -15.92
CA THR A 48 -25.12 -3.47 -14.97
C THR A 48 -26.28 -3.98 -14.11
N ASN A 49 -26.28 -3.55 -12.85
CA ASN A 49 -27.34 -3.80 -11.88
C ASN A 49 -28.39 -2.66 -11.84
N ALA A 50 -28.34 -1.69 -12.77
CA ALA A 50 -29.14 -0.45 -12.71
C ALA A 50 -30.62 -0.69 -12.44
N ALA A 51 -31.24 -1.61 -13.17
CA ALA A 51 -32.66 -1.91 -13.00
C ALA A 51 -32.97 -2.48 -11.60
N MET A 52 -32.09 -3.32 -11.05
CA MET A 52 -32.25 -3.90 -9.71
C MET A 52 -32.16 -2.83 -8.62
N VAL A 53 -31.29 -1.85 -8.79
CA VAL A 53 -31.07 -0.76 -7.83
C VAL A 53 -32.23 0.25 -7.86
N LEU A 54 -32.68 0.61 -9.07
CA LEU A 54 -33.58 1.75 -9.26
C LEU A 54 -35.06 1.37 -9.27
N ALA A 55 -35.42 0.12 -9.54
CA ALA A 55 -36.82 -0.27 -9.73
C ALA A 55 -37.71 -0.07 -8.48
N LYS A 56 -37.22 -0.42 -7.29
CA LYS A 56 -37.99 -0.23 -6.04
C LYS A 56 -38.24 1.25 -5.74
N PRO A 57 -37.22 2.14 -5.73
CA PRO A 57 -37.43 3.59 -5.62
C PRO A 57 -38.33 4.18 -6.71
N ALA A 58 -38.25 3.63 -7.93
CA ALA A 58 -39.08 4.05 -9.06
C ALA A 58 -40.49 3.45 -9.07
N ALA A 59 -40.87 2.65 -8.07
CA ALA A 59 -42.14 1.94 -7.98
C ALA A 59 -42.50 1.14 -9.25
N THR A 60 -41.49 0.54 -9.89
CA THR A 60 -41.65 -0.24 -11.14
C THR A 60 -41.13 -1.67 -10.99
N ASN A 61 -41.49 -2.53 -11.94
CA ASN A 61 -40.96 -3.89 -12.00
C ASN A 61 -39.51 -3.88 -12.51
N PRO A 62 -38.54 -4.55 -11.83
CA PRO A 62 -37.14 -4.57 -12.26
C PRO A 62 -36.90 -5.10 -13.67
N ARG A 63 -37.66 -6.10 -14.12
CA ARG A 63 -37.56 -6.66 -15.47
C ARG A 63 -38.05 -5.65 -16.51
N ALA A 64 -39.18 -4.99 -16.25
CA ALA A 64 -39.73 -3.97 -17.15
C ALA A 64 -38.79 -2.76 -17.27
N LEU A 65 -38.17 -2.32 -16.17
CA LEU A 65 -37.14 -1.28 -16.21
C LEU A 65 -35.90 -1.74 -16.97
N ALA A 66 -35.47 -3.00 -16.77
CA ALA A 66 -34.33 -3.56 -17.47
C ALA A 66 -34.55 -3.60 -18.99
N GLU A 67 -35.76 -3.91 -19.45
CA GLU A 67 -36.12 -3.89 -20.87
C GLU A 67 -35.97 -2.50 -21.49
N LYS A 68 -36.41 -1.45 -20.79
CA LYS A 68 -36.25 -0.06 -21.24
C LYS A 68 -34.78 0.36 -21.30
N ILE A 69 -34.02 0.07 -20.23
CA ILE A 69 -32.58 0.38 -20.20
C ILE A 69 -31.84 -0.39 -21.30
N ALA A 70 -32.15 -1.68 -21.48
CA ALA A 70 -31.53 -2.51 -22.50
C ALA A 70 -31.81 -2.01 -23.93
N ALA A 71 -33.04 -1.54 -24.20
CA ALA A 71 -33.42 -0.98 -25.49
C ALA A 71 -32.62 0.28 -25.83
N GLU A 72 -32.38 1.16 -24.85
CA GLU A 72 -31.56 2.36 -25.06
C GLU A 72 -30.06 2.04 -25.17
N LEU A 73 -29.55 1.11 -24.35
CA LEU A 73 -28.15 0.65 -24.45
C LEU A 73 -27.84 -0.02 -25.78
N GLY A 74 -28.81 -0.72 -26.38
CA GLY A 74 -28.67 -1.35 -27.69
C GLY A 74 -28.59 -0.36 -28.87
N LYS A 75 -28.78 0.96 -28.64
CA LYS A 75 -28.64 1.99 -29.67
C LYS A 75 -27.21 2.49 -29.86
N PHE A 76 -26.29 2.14 -28.95
CA PHE A 76 -24.89 2.51 -29.08
C PHE A 76 -24.19 1.57 -30.05
N ASP A 77 -23.48 2.12 -31.04
CA ASP A 77 -22.71 1.34 -32.04
C ASP A 77 -21.59 0.48 -31.40
N GLU A 78 -21.22 0.79 -30.16
CA GLU A 78 -20.26 0.01 -29.37
C GLU A 78 -20.83 -1.31 -28.81
N VAL A 79 -22.15 -1.48 -28.83
CA VAL A 79 -22.85 -2.62 -28.23
C VAL A 79 -23.39 -3.54 -29.32
N GLU A 80 -22.83 -4.74 -29.43
CA GLU A 80 -23.30 -5.76 -30.37
C GLU A 80 -24.64 -6.36 -29.92
N ARG A 81 -24.75 -6.64 -28.62
CA ARG A 81 -25.94 -7.32 -28.07
C ARG A 81 -26.17 -6.95 -26.62
N VAL A 82 -27.45 -6.74 -26.28
CA VAL A 82 -27.89 -6.63 -24.89
C VAL A 82 -28.79 -7.81 -24.53
N SER A 83 -28.57 -8.41 -23.37
CA SER A 83 -29.39 -9.49 -22.83
C SER A 83 -29.78 -9.20 -21.38
N ILE A 84 -30.93 -9.72 -20.94
CA ILE A 84 -31.40 -9.53 -19.56
C ILE A 84 -31.46 -10.87 -18.87
N ALA A 85 -30.69 -11.02 -17.79
CA ALA A 85 -30.63 -12.22 -16.97
C ALA A 85 -31.48 -12.07 -15.69
N GLY A 86 -32.20 -13.14 -15.36
CA GLY A 86 -33.01 -13.24 -14.15
C GLY A 86 -33.94 -12.04 -13.93
N PRO A 87 -33.97 -11.45 -12.72
CA PRO A 87 -34.95 -10.41 -12.37
C PRO A 87 -34.69 -9.05 -13.03
N GLY A 88 -33.52 -8.80 -13.63
CA GLY A 88 -33.21 -7.50 -14.22
C GLY A 88 -31.72 -7.14 -14.31
N PHE A 89 -30.81 -8.12 -14.32
CA PHE A 89 -29.41 -7.86 -14.65
C PHE A 89 -29.29 -7.69 -16.16
N ILE A 90 -28.60 -6.63 -16.59
CA ILE A 90 -28.46 -6.30 -18.01
C ILE A 90 -27.01 -6.60 -18.39
N ASN A 91 -26.79 -7.51 -19.34
CA ASN A 91 -25.47 -7.83 -19.85
C ASN A 91 -25.32 -7.32 -21.29
N MET A 92 -24.13 -6.85 -21.63
CA MET A 92 -23.76 -6.27 -22.91
C MET A 92 -22.59 -7.09 -23.49
N THR A 93 -22.73 -7.52 -24.74
CA THR A 93 -21.62 -7.94 -25.61
C THR A 93 -21.21 -6.73 -26.43
N LEU A 94 -19.93 -6.40 -26.43
CA LEU A 94 -19.38 -5.24 -27.13
C LEU A 94 -18.84 -5.64 -28.49
N THR A 95 -18.84 -4.71 -29.43
CA THR A 95 -18.22 -4.93 -30.74
C THR A 95 -16.70 -5.06 -30.62
N GLU A 96 -16.07 -5.76 -31.57
CA GLU A 96 -14.60 -5.87 -31.61
C GLU A 96 -13.92 -4.50 -31.75
N ASP A 97 -14.52 -3.57 -32.50
CA ASP A 97 -14.00 -2.21 -32.65
C ASP A 97 -13.99 -1.44 -31.33
N THR A 98 -14.91 -1.74 -30.42
CA THR A 98 -14.91 -1.17 -29.06
C THR A 98 -13.66 -1.60 -28.28
N TRP A 99 -13.22 -2.85 -28.47
CA TRP A 99 -12.00 -3.37 -27.86
C TRP A 99 -10.75 -2.80 -28.52
N ARG A 100 -10.74 -2.65 -29.84
CA ARG A 100 -9.66 -1.95 -30.56
C ARG A 100 -9.54 -0.50 -30.11
N ALA A 101 -10.65 0.20 -29.89
CA ALA A 101 -10.66 1.55 -29.34
C ALA A 101 -10.16 1.62 -27.90
N GLU A 102 -10.47 0.62 -27.06
CA GLU A 102 -9.91 0.54 -25.71
C GLU A 102 -8.40 0.30 -25.73
N LEU A 103 -7.91 -0.49 -26.68
CA LEU A 103 -6.48 -0.68 -26.87
C LEU A 103 -5.77 0.65 -27.18
N SER A 104 -6.34 1.46 -28.07
CA SER A 104 -5.86 2.83 -28.31
C SER A 104 -5.91 3.68 -27.04
N ALA A 105 -7.00 3.60 -26.26
CA ALA A 105 -7.14 4.35 -25.01
C ALA A 105 -6.09 3.97 -23.95
N ILE A 106 -5.63 2.72 -23.92
CA ILE A 106 -4.52 2.28 -23.05
C ILE A 106 -3.23 3.00 -23.45
N THR A 107 -2.90 2.98 -24.74
CA THR A 107 -1.68 3.60 -25.27
C THR A 107 -1.71 5.13 -25.11
N ASP A 108 -2.83 5.77 -25.45
CA ASP A 108 -3.03 7.22 -25.33
C ASP A 108 -2.99 7.67 -23.87
N GLY A 109 -3.55 6.87 -22.96
CA GLY A 109 -3.51 7.13 -21.53
C GLY A 109 -2.12 6.97 -20.91
N GLY A 110 -1.25 6.16 -21.52
CA GLY A 110 0.15 6.00 -21.10
C GLY A 110 0.28 5.71 -19.61
N ALA A 111 1.09 6.52 -18.92
CA ALA A 111 1.32 6.41 -17.47
C ALA A 111 0.08 6.71 -16.61
N ASP A 112 -0.93 7.39 -17.18
CA ASP A 112 -2.16 7.76 -16.50
C ASP A 112 -3.32 6.80 -16.78
N TYR A 113 -3.14 5.81 -17.67
CA TYR A 113 -4.15 4.76 -17.85
C TYR A 113 -4.31 3.97 -16.55
N GLY A 114 -5.54 3.94 -16.03
CA GLY A 114 -5.88 3.33 -14.74
C GLY A 114 -5.90 4.31 -13.57
N ARG A 115 -5.41 5.54 -13.73
CA ARG A 115 -5.49 6.56 -12.68
C ARG A 115 -6.96 6.89 -12.41
N SER A 116 -7.32 6.97 -11.14
CA SER A 116 -8.70 7.26 -10.71
C SER A 116 -8.79 8.62 -10.04
N SER A 117 -9.99 9.20 -10.07
CA SER A 117 -10.32 10.44 -9.39
C SER A 117 -11.22 10.23 -8.18
N ARG A 118 -11.51 8.98 -7.80
CA ARG A 118 -12.43 8.64 -6.69
C ARG A 118 -11.97 9.16 -5.33
N GLY A 119 -10.65 9.22 -5.10
CA GLY A 119 -10.06 9.76 -3.87
C GLY A 119 -9.94 11.28 -3.83
N ARG A 120 -10.34 11.99 -4.90
CA ARG A 120 -10.10 13.43 -5.01
C ARG A 120 -10.77 14.19 -3.86
N GLY A 121 -10.00 15.06 -3.22
CA GLY A 121 -10.47 15.86 -2.08
C GLY A 121 -10.49 15.10 -0.75
N THR A 122 -9.93 13.89 -0.71
CA THR A 122 -9.68 13.15 0.54
C THR A 122 -8.18 13.13 0.83
N THR A 123 -7.80 13.62 2.00
CA THR A 123 -6.43 13.53 2.52
C THR A 123 -6.30 12.30 3.42
N VAL A 124 -5.36 11.42 3.10
CA VAL A 124 -5.07 10.19 3.86
C VAL A 124 -3.67 10.27 4.44
N ASN A 125 -3.55 10.23 5.76
CA ASN A 125 -2.26 10.03 6.41
C ASN A 125 -2.00 8.53 6.57
N ILE A 126 -0.82 8.09 6.15
CA ILE A 126 -0.37 6.71 6.26
C ILE A 126 0.90 6.68 7.09
N GLU A 127 0.81 6.12 8.29
CA GLU A 127 1.96 5.87 9.15
C GLU A 127 2.51 4.47 8.92
N TYR A 128 3.81 4.36 8.66
CA TYR A 128 4.45 3.07 8.46
C TYR A 128 5.93 3.11 8.80
N VAL A 129 6.48 1.91 9.06
CA VAL A 129 7.84 1.68 9.58
C VAL A 129 7.95 1.99 11.07
N SER A 130 7.87 3.27 11.46
CA SER A 130 7.91 3.78 12.84
C SER A 130 8.80 2.97 13.80
N ALA A 131 9.99 2.58 13.33
CA ALA A 131 10.93 1.79 14.11
C ALA A 131 11.61 2.71 15.14
N ASN A 132 11.95 2.17 16.29
CA ASN A 132 12.66 2.96 17.30
C ASN A 132 14.02 3.40 16.72
N PRO A 133 14.45 4.66 16.95
CA PRO A 133 15.66 5.22 16.35
C PRO A 133 16.92 4.74 17.09
N THR A 134 17.08 3.42 17.23
CA THR A 134 18.11 2.78 18.05
C THR A 134 19.16 2.04 17.22
N GLY A 135 19.09 2.10 15.90
CA GLY A 135 20.03 1.41 15.01
C GLY A 135 19.55 1.34 13.56
N PRO A 136 20.34 0.68 12.69
CA PRO A 136 19.99 0.50 11.29
C PRO A 136 18.77 -0.40 11.10
N MET A 137 18.14 -0.29 9.94
CA MET A 137 16.95 -1.05 9.59
C MET A 137 17.30 -2.51 9.29
N HIS A 138 16.39 -3.43 9.66
CA HIS A 138 16.54 -4.85 9.40
C HIS A 138 15.33 -5.42 8.66
N MET A 139 15.45 -6.65 8.16
CA MET A 139 14.39 -7.30 7.38
C MET A 139 13.02 -7.40 8.07
N GLY A 140 12.98 -7.43 9.40
CA GLY A 140 11.71 -7.37 10.14
C GLY A 140 10.87 -6.13 9.83
N HIS A 141 11.49 -5.00 9.48
CA HIS A 141 10.81 -3.75 9.13
C HIS A 141 10.46 -3.65 7.65
N CYS A 142 11.15 -4.43 6.80
CA CYS A 142 11.12 -4.27 5.34
C CYS A 142 9.71 -4.45 4.75
N ARG A 143 8.97 -5.46 5.23
CA ARG A 143 7.62 -5.72 4.70
C ARG A 143 6.64 -4.60 5.03
N GLY A 144 6.67 -4.09 6.26
CA GLY A 144 5.86 -2.94 6.66
C GLY A 144 6.20 -1.70 5.84
N ALA A 145 7.49 -1.48 5.58
CA ALA A 145 7.97 -0.40 4.72
C ALA A 145 7.39 -0.47 3.30
N VAL A 146 7.53 -1.63 2.64
CA VAL A 146 7.06 -1.82 1.26
C VAL A 146 5.52 -1.76 1.17
N VAL A 147 4.81 -2.41 2.09
CA VAL A 147 3.34 -2.42 2.07
C VAL A 147 2.79 -1.00 2.28
N GLY A 148 3.35 -0.24 3.22
CA GLY A 148 2.93 1.14 3.48
C GLY A 148 3.17 2.05 2.28
N ASP A 149 4.36 1.99 1.70
CA ASP A 149 4.71 2.83 0.55
C ASP A 149 3.93 2.46 -0.73
N ALA A 150 3.68 1.18 -0.98
CA ALA A 150 2.85 0.74 -2.10
C ALA A 150 1.37 1.10 -1.90
N LEU A 151 0.87 1.06 -0.66
CA LEU A 151 -0.48 1.54 -0.34
C LEU A 151 -0.58 3.05 -0.55
N ALA A 152 0.42 3.82 -0.12
CA ALA A 152 0.48 5.27 -0.34
C ALA A 152 0.40 5.59 -1.84
N SER A 153 1.25 4.95 -2.63
CA SER A 153 1.32 5.13 -4.09
C SER A 153 0.02 4.71 -4.78
N LEU A 154 -0.63 3.63 -4.31
CA LEU A 154 -1.93 3.19 -4.80
C LEU A 154 -3.04 4.21 -4.51
N LEU A 155 -3.07 4.79 -3.31
CA LEU A 155 -4.08 5.78 -2.94
C LEU A 155 -3.88 7.10 -3.70
N GLU A 156 -2.65 7.53 -3.96
CA GLU A 156 -2.34 8.66 -4.85
C GLU A 156 -2.76 8.38 -6.28
N PHE A 157 -2.49 7.17 -6.78
CA PHE A 157 -2.94 6.74 -8.11
C PHE A 157 -4.48 6.67 -8.20
N ALA A 158 -5.16 6.45 -7.07
CA ALA A 158 -6.61 6.55 -6.94
C ALA A 158 -7.15 7.98 -6.70
N GLY A 159 -6.27 8.98 -6.66
CA GLY A 159 -6.61 10.40 -6.61
C GLY A 159 -6.66 11.02 -5.22
N ASN A 160 -6.26 10.31 -4.16
CA ASN A 160 -6.17 10.87 -2.81
C ASN A 160 -4.92 11.77 -2.70
N THR A 161 -4.98 12.74 -1.79
CA THR A 161 -3.77 13.38 -1.26
C THR A 161 -3.24 12.49 -0.14
N VAL A 162 -1.98 12.07 -0.21
CA VAL A 162 -1.39 11.16 0.78
C VAL A 162 -0.30 11.87 1.57
N ILE A 163 -0.26 11.64 2.87
CA ILE A 163 0.85 12.02 3.75
C ILE A 163 1.53 10.73 4.20
N ARG A 164 2.77 10.49 3.77
CA ARG A 164 3.61 9.40 4.25
C ARG A 164 4.29 9.82 5.53
N GLU A 165 3.92 9.21 6.65
CA GLU A 165 4.42 9.59 7.97
C GLU A 165 5.27 8.48 8.60
N TYR A 166 6.34 8.92 9.26
CA TYR A 166 7.17 8.10 10.15
C TYR A 166 7.03 8.64 11.57
N TYR A 167 6.53 7.83 12.50
CA TYR A 167 6.55 8.21 13.92
C TYR A 167 7.89 7.83 14.55
N VAL A 168 8.55 8.83 15.14
CA VAL A 168 9.85 8.66 15.80
C VAL A 168 9.62 8.53 17.29
N ASN A 169 9.81 7.33 17.82
CA ASN A 169 9.77 7.04 19.25
C ASN A 169 11.10 7.46 19.90
N ASP A 170 11.34 8.77 19.99
CA ASP A 170 12.54 9.39 20.56
C ASP A 170 12.37 9.84 22.02
N ALA A 171 11.37 9.27 22.71
CA ALA A 171 11.16 9.45 24.14
C ALA A 171 11.30 8.12 24.89
N GLY A 172 11.80 8.19 26.13
CA GLY A 172 11.85 7.04 27.05
C GLY A 172 13.17 6.25 27.05
N GLY A 173 13.13 5.09 27.74
CA GLY A 173 14.34 4.41 28.20
C GLY A 173 15.25 3.85 27.11
N GLN A 174 14.72 3.50 25.93
CA GLN A 174 15.56 2.96 24.85
C GLN A 174 16.50 4.00 24.26
N VAL A 175 16.05 5.25 24.10
CA VAL A 175 16.93 6.33 23.65
C VAL A 175 17.88 6.82 24.74
N ASP A 176 17.56 6.64 26.03
CA ASP A 176 18.54 6.82 27.12
C ASP A 176 19.67 5.78 26.99
N VAL A 177 19.32 4.52 26.75
CA VAL A 177 20.30 3.45 26.54
C VAL A 177 21.16 3.73 25.29
N LEU A 178 20.56 4.26 24.23
CA LEU A 178 21.29 4.71 23.04
C LEU A 178 22.29 5.82 23.37
N ALA A 179 21.88 6.83 24.13
CA ALA A 179 22.74 7.93 24.56
C ALA A 179 23.93 7.44 25.41
N ARG A 180 23.68 6.53 26.37
CA ARG A 180 24.73 5.88 27.17
C ARG A 180 25.69 5.07 26.30
N SER A 181 25.17 4.38 25.28
CA SER A 181 25.99 3.63 24.32
C SER A 181 26.86 4.56 23.46
N ALA A 182 26.31 5.70 23.03
CA ALA A 182 27.06 6.73 22.31
C ALA A 182 28.13 7.38 23.19
N HIS A 183 27.88 7.57 24.50
CA HIS A 183 28.86 8.07 25.46
C HIS A 183 30.07 7.15 25.60
N LEU A 184 29.86 5.82 25.61
CA LEU A 184 30.94 4.85 25.57
C LEU A 184 31.77 4.95 24.29
N ARG A 185 31.13 5.10 23.12
CA ARG A 185 31.84 5.29 21.84
C ARG A 185 32.57 6.64 21.77
N TYR A 186 32.06 7.67 22.44
CA TYR A 186 32.71 8.97 22.59
C TYR A 186 34.01 8.84 23.39
N ARG A 187 34.00 8.13 24.53
CA ARG A 187 35.20 7.84 25.32
C ARG A 187 36.21 6.97 24.57
N GLU A 188 35.73 5.97 23.83
CA GLU A 188 36.56 5.16 22.94
C GLU A 188 37.28 6.03 21.89
N ALA A 189 36.58 6.99 21.27
CA ALA A 189 37.15 7.91 20.30
C ALA A 189 38.24 8.85 20.89
N LEU A 190 38.20 9.10 22.21
CA LEU A 190 39.22 9.86 22.94
C LEU A 190 40.42 9.00 23.38
N GLY A 191 40.43 7.71 23.04
CA GLY A 191 41.54 6.79 23.31
C GLY A 191 41.37 5.95 24.57
N GLU A 192 40.20 5.95 25.21
CA GLU A 192 39.91 5.03 26.30
C GLU A 192 39.63 3.61 25.78
N GLY A 193 40.13 2.59 26.48
CA GLY A 193 39.73 1.20 26.24
C GLY A 193 38.34 0.95 26.83
N VAL A 194 37.32 0.86 25.98
CA VAL A 194 35.92 0.69 26.42
C VAL A 194 35.39 -0.69 26.04
N GLU A 195 34.90 -1.44 27.02
CA GLU A 195 34.10 -2.65 26.81
C GLU A 195 32.61 -2.28 26.95
N ILE A 196 31.78 -2.67 25.98
CA ILE A 196 30.35 -2.34 25.99
C ILE A 196 29.61 -3.34 26.88
N PRO A 197 29.01 -2.90 28.01
CA PRO A 197 28.30 -3.79 28.92
C PRO A 197 27.03 -4.38 28.29
N GLU A 198 26.58 -5.50 28.85
CA GLU A 198 25.26 -6.07 28.52
C GLU A 198 24.15 -5.06 28.82
N GLY A 199 23.17 -4.96 27.91
CA GLY A 199 22.05 -4.02 28.02
C GLY A 199 22.27 -2.69 27.27
N LEU A 200 23.48 -2.40 26.81
CA LEU A 200 23.76 -1.30 25.88
C LEU A 200 23.77 -1.76 24.41
N TYR A 201 23.73 -0.82 23.48
CA TYR A 201 23.79 -1.10 22.05
C TYR A 201 25.26 -1.25 21.61
N PRO A 202 25.70 -2.44 21.17
CA PRO A 202 27.11 -2.69 20.89
C PRO A 202 27.53 -2.34 19.45
N GLY A 203 26.57 -2.00 18.57
CA GLY A 203 26.81 -1.98 17.13
C GLY A 203 27.83 -0.92 16.68
N ASP A 204 28.60 -1.28 15.66
CA ASP A 204 29.63 -0.42 15.07
C ASP A 204 29.06 0.86 14.44
N TYR A 205 27.76 0.89 14.14
CA TYR A 205 27.04 2.07 13.66
C TYR A 205 27.08 3.26 14.64
N LEU A 206 27.43 3.04 15.92
CA LEU A 206 27.62 4.12 16.90
C LEU A 206 29.04 4.68 16.94
N ILE A 207 30.03 4.01 16.33
CA ILE A 207 31.41 4.52 16.30
C ILE A 207 31.49 5.92 15.68
N PRO A 208 30.88 6.19 14.50
CA PRO A 208 30.89 7.54 13.93
C PRO A 208 30.19 8.58 14.82
N VAL A 209 29.18 8.17 15.59
CA VAL A 209 28.48 9.04 16.54
C VAL A 209 29.41 9.45 17.67
N GLY A 210 30.12 8.48 18.27
CA GLY A 210 31.12 8.73 19.30
C GLY A 210 32.24 9.66 18.82
N GLN A 211 32.74 9.43 17.60
CA GLN A 211 33.77 10.27 16.97
C GLN A 211 33.30 11.71 16.77
N ALA A 212 32.06 11.92 16.28
CA ALA A 212 31.50 13.25 16.11
C ALA A 212 31.31 13.98 17.45
N LEU A 213 30.83 13.27 18.47
CA LEU A 213 30.69 13.82 19.82
C LEU A 213 32.05 14.18 20.43
N ALA A 214 33.10 13.39 20.18
CA ALA A 214 34.45 13.63 20.69
C ALA A 214 35.08 14.85 20.01
N GLN A 215 34.79 15.03 18.72
CA GLN A 215 35.19 16.22 17.98
C GLN A 215 34.46 17.49 18.48
N GLU A 216 33.18 17.37 18.85
CA GLU A 216 32.38 18.52 19.30
C GLU A 216 32.67 18.92 20.74
N PHE A 217 32.80 17.94 21.65
CA PHE A 217 32.87 18.18 23.09
C PHE A 217 34.24 17.94 23.72
N GLU A 218 35.22 17.51 22.92
CA GLU A 218 36.56 17.14 23.40
C GLU A 218 36.48 16.16 24.57
N ASP A 219 37.10 16.42 25.72
CA ASP A 219 37.05 15.56 26.92
C ASP A 219 36.00 16.01 27.96
N LYS A 220 35.26 17.08 27.69
CA LYS A 220 34.39 17.77 28.66
C LYS A 220 33.43 16.84 29.42
N TYR A 221 32.86 15.85 28.73
CA TYR A 221 31.84 14.96 29.30
C TYR A 221 32.37 13.58 29.70
N VAL A 222 33.69 13.35 29.74
CA VAL A 222 34.26 12.06 30.15
C VAL A 222 33.86 11.69 31.58
N ASP A 223 34.11 12.62 32.53
CA ASP A 223 33.85 12.43 33.96
C ASP A 223 32.61 13.20 34.47
N ALA A 224 31.84 13.79 33.55
CA ALA A 224 30.66 14.58 33.91
C ALA A 224 29.49 13.70 34.39
N PRO A 225 28.67 14.20 35.35
CA PRO A 225 27.44 13.52 35.76
C PRO A 225 26.50 13.26 34.58
N GLU A 226 25.81 12.11 34.59
CA GLU A 226 24.89 11.71 33.49
C GLU A 226 23.87 12.79 33.13
N ALA A 227 23.34 13.49 34.13
CA ALA A 227 22.36 14.55 33.94
C ALA A 227 22.87 15.73 33.08
N GLU A 228 24.19 15.93 32.96
CA GLU A 228 24.77 17.02 32.19
C GLU A 228 24.92 16.70 30.69
N TRP A 229 24.96 15.41 30.32
CA TRP A 229 25.23 14.99 28.94
C TRP A 229 24.16 14.10 28.33
N LEU A 230 23.31 13.43 29.11
CA LEU A 230 22.36 12.43 28.61
C LEU A 230 21.47 13.00 27.49
N ASP A 231 20.87 14.17 27.70
CA ASP A 231 19.97 14.79 26.72
C ASP A 231 20.69 15.26 25.46
N LEU A 232 21.92 15.77 25.60
CA LEU A 232 22.75 16.18 24.47
C LEU A 232 23.13 14.98 23.61
N PHE A 233 23.62 13.91 24.24
CA PHE A 233 24.03 12.68 23.56
C PHE A 233 22.84 11.95 22.96
N ARG A 234 21.69 11.93 23.64
CA ARG A 234 20.42 11.41 23.12
C ARG A 234 20.02 12.11 21.84
N LYS A 235 20.01 13.45 21.85
CA LYS A 235 19.64 14.26 20.67
C LYS A 235 20.57 13.97 19.48
N SER A 236 21.88 13.95 19.70
CA SER A 236 22.86 13.66 18.65
C SER A 236 22.76 12.21 18.14
N ALA A 237 22.60 11.24 19.03
CA ALA A 237 22.49 9.84 18.65
C ALA A 237 21.18 9.55 17.89
N VAL A 238 20.04 10.04 18.36
CA VAL A 238 18.74 9.91 17.64
C VAL A 238 18.83 10.55 16.26
N ALA A 239 19.39 11.76 16.15
CA ALA A 239 19.57 12.42 14.86
C ALA A 239 20.43 11.58 13.90
N ALA A 240 21.53 10.99 14.37
CA ALA A 240 22.37 10.10 13.58
C ALA A 240 21.63 8.81 13.16
N MET A 241 20.84 8.21 14.06
CA MET A 241 20.06 7.01 13.73
C MET A 241 18.97 7.31 12.70
N LEU A 242 18.32 8.46 12.78
CA LEU A 242 17.36 8.89 11.77
C LEU A 242 18.00 9.10 10.39
N VAL A 243 19.25 9.58 10.32
CA VAL A 243 19.99 9.65 9.05
C VAL A 243 20.21 8.25 8.46
N LEU A 244 20.63 7.28 9.28
CA LEU A 244 20.81 5.88 8.84
C LEU A 244 19.49 5.26 8.38
N ILE A 245 18.43 5.41 9.15
CA ILE A 245 17.09 4.90 8.82
C ILE A 245 16.60 5.47 7.49
N LYS A 246 16.75 6.79 7.27
CA LYS A 246 16.38 7.44 6.00
C LYS A 246 17.21 6.91 4.83
N ALA A 247 18.51 6.69 5.04
CA ALA A 247 19.38 6.12 4.01
C ALA A 247 18.97 4.68 3.65
N ASP A 248 18.67 3.84 4.65
CA ASP A 248 18.19 2.46 4.43
C ASP A 248 16.85 2.44 3.68
N LEU A 249 15.89 3.29 4.07
CA LEU A 249 14.61 3.40 3.38
C LEU A 249 14.79 3.90 1.93
N ALA A 250 15.72 4.81 1.68
CA ALA A 250 16.04 5.28 0.33
C ALA A 250 16.61 4.16 -0.57
N LEU A 251 17.28 3.14 -0.03
CA LEU A 251 17.68 1.95 -0.80
C LEU A 251 16.45 1.19 -1.34
N LEU A 252 15.32 1.23 -0.61
CA LEU A 252 14.04 0.72 -1.10
C LEU A 252 13.25 1.73 -1.95
N GLY A 253 13.81 2.92 -2.20
CA GLY A 253 13.09 4.02 -2.88
C GLY A 253 11.91 4.57 -2.06
N ILE A 254 11.96 4.43 -0.74
CA ILE A 254 10.91 4.88 0.18
C ILE A 254 11.32 6.22 0.79
N HIS A 255 10.40 7.19 0.72
CA HIS A 255 10.57 8.52 1.31
C HIS A 255 9.30 8.92 2.05
N HIS A 256 9.46 9.46 3.25
CA HIS A 256 8.37 9.98 4.06
C HIS A 256 8.29 11.51 3.93
N ASP A 257 7.07 12.03 3.95
CA ASP A 257 6.77 13.46 3.90
C ASP A 257 6.92 14.11 5.28
N LEU A 258 6.61 13.35 6.32
CA LEU A 258 6.57 13.81 7.71
C LEU A 258 7.29 12.82 8.64
N PHE A 259 8.15 13.35 9.51
CA PHE A 259 8.71 12.64 10.66
C PHE A 259 8.17 13.30 11.93
N SER A 260 7.41 12.56 12.73
CA SER A 260 6.76 13.08 13.94
C SER A 260 7.49 12.57 15.17
N SER A 261 8.17 13.48 15.89
CA SER A 261 8.93 13.18 17.11
C SER A 261 8.03 13.11 18.33
N GLU A 262 8.08 12.00 19.08
CA GLU A 262 7.39 11.88 20.36
C GLU A 262 7.86 12.92 21.37
N ALA A 263 9.17 13.16 21.45
CA ALA A 263 9.77 14.14 22.35
C ALA A 263 9.28 15.56 22.05
N GLU A 264 9.21 15.95 20.78
CA GLU A 264 8.69 17.27 20.37
C GLU A 264 7.19 17.42 20.67
N LEU A 265 6.40 16.36 20.45
CA LEU A 265 4.97 16.36 20.75
C LEU A 265 4.69 16.53 22.25
N GLN A 266 5.46 15.83 23.09
CA GLN A 266 5.38 15.96 24.54
C GLN A 266 5.82 17.35 25.00
N ALA A 267 6.95 17.86 24.49
CA ALA A 267 7.44 19.20 24.82
C ALA A 267 6.45 20.31 24.42
N ALA A 268 5.68 20.10 23.35
CA ALA A 268 4.64 21.01 22.88
C ALA A 268 3.31 20.89 23.66
N GLY A 269 3.20 20.02 24.66
CA GLY A 269 1.99 19.83 25.47
C GLY A 269 0.81 19.24 24.69
N LYS A 270 1.06 18.52 23.58
CA LYS A 270 0.01 17.93 22.74
C LYS A 270 -0.80 16.87 23.50
N PRO A 271 -0.17 15.98 24.31
CA PRO A 271 -0.92 15.05 25.14
C PRO A 271 -1.87 15.72 26.14
N GLU A 272 -1.42 16.77 26.80
CA GLU A 272 -2.21 17.55 27.75
C GLU A 272 -3.42 18.22 27.07
N ALA A 273 -3.23 18.77 25.87
CA ALA A 273 -4.31 19.35 25.09
C ALA A 273 -5.37 18.31 24.68
N ALA A 274 -4.95 17.11 24.28
CA ALA A 274 -5.86 16.02 23.94
C ALA A 274 -6.65 15.52 25.17
N GLU A 275 -5.99 15.39 26.32
CA GLU A 275 -6.65 15.06 27.58
C GLU A 275 -7.72 16.09 27.94
N ALA A 276 -7.39 17.39 27.84
CA ALA A 276 -8.34 18.47 28.16
C ALA A 276 -9.59 18.43 27.28
N GLU A 277 -9.42 18.22 25.97
CA GLU A 277 -10.55 18.09 25.03
C GLU A 277 -11.43 16.88 25.38
N LEU A 278 -10.83 15.72 25.60
CA LEU A 278 -11.55 14.49 25.95
C LEU A 278 -12.29 14.61 27.28
N ARG A 279 -11.71 15.29 28.28
CA ARG A 279 -12.39 15.63 29.53
C ARG A 279 -13.59 16.53 29.31
N SER A 280 -13.47 17.55 28.45
CA SER A 280 -14.60 18.44 28.12
C SER A 280 -15.80 17.71 27.51
N ARG A 281 -15.54 16.59 26.82
CA ARG A 281 -16.55 15.70 26.23
C ARG A 281 -17.03 14.59 27.18
N GLY A 282 -16.55 14.57 28.42
CA GLY A 282 -16.89 13.55 29.41
C GLY A 282 -16.30 12.16 29.13
N LEU A 283 -15.33 12.06 28.21
CA LEU A 283 -14.71 10.80 27.78
C LEU A 283 -13.51 10.40 28.64
N ILE A 284 -12.96 11.32 29.42
CA ILE A 284 -11.97 11.04 30.47
C ILE A 284 -12.55 11.45 31.82
N TYR A 285 -12.30 10.62 32.84
CA TYR A 285 -12.67 10.89 34.23
C TYR A 285 -11.60 10.33 35.18
N ASP A 286 -11.54 10.82 36.40
CA ASP A 286 -10.66 10.28 37.42
C ASP A 286 -11.37 9.12 38.14
N GLY A 287 -10.78 7.92 38.08
CA GLY A 287 -11.37 6.68 38.58
C GLY A 287 -10.32 5.69 39.07
N VAL A 288 -10.77 4.62 39.73
CA VAL A 288 -9.89 3.57 40.25
C VAL A 288 -9.94 2.38 39.29
N LEU A 289 -8.78 1.84 38.93
CA LEU A 289 -8.71 0.60 38.13
C LEU A 289 -9.24 -0.58 38.96
N GLU A 290 -9.96 -1.50 38.33
CA GLU A 290 -10.30 -2.75 39.01
C GLU A 290 -9.01 -3.53 39.31
N ALA A 291 -9.01 -4.26 40.43
CA ALA A 291 -7.90 -5.14 40.77
C ALA A 291 -7.62 -6.13 39.62
N PRO A 292 -6.35 -6.46 39.35
CA PRO A 292 -6.00 -7.44 38.32
C PRO A 292 -6.80 -8.74 38.49
N LYS A 293 -7.36 -9.26 37.40
CA LYS A 293 -8.01 -10.58 37.43
C LYS A 293 -6.93 -11.67 37.59
N GLY A 294 -6.67 -12.09 38.82
CA GLY A 294 -5.65 -13.10 39.14
C GLY A 294 -5.00 -12.88 40.51
N GLU A 295 -3.72 -13.28 40.62
CA GLU A 295 -2.91 -13.02 41.82
C GLU A 295 -2.71 -11.50 41.93
N THR A 296 -3.36 -10.90 42.93
CA THR A 296 -3.19 -9.48 43.23
C THR A 296 -1.87 -9.37 43.99
N PRO A 297 -0.89 -8.59 43.51
CA PRO A 297 0.34 -8.36 44.26
C PRO A 297 0.01 -7.88 45.68
N ASP A 298 0.75 -8.36 46.68
CA ASP A 298 0.54 -8.00 48.09
C ASP A 298 0.66 -6.47 48.34
N ASP A 299 1.28 -5.75 47.39
CA ASP A 299 1.48 -4.30 47.36
C ASP A 299 0.49 -3.54 46.44
N TRP A 300 -0.58 -4.18 45.97
CA TRP A 300 -1.59 -3.49 45.16
C TRP A 300 -2.45 -2.56 46.03
N GLU A 301 -2.38 -1.26 45.75
CA GLU A 301 -3.27 -0.25 46.33
C GLU A 301 -4.17 0.38 45.25
N PRO A 302 -5.44 0.68 45.57
CA PRO A 302 -6.33 1.40 44.66
C PRO A 302 -5.84 2.83 44.45
N VAL A 303 -5.32 3.12 43.25
CA VAL A 303 -4.89 4.47 42.85
C VAL A 303 -5.93 5.10 41.94
N VAL A 304 -6.32 6.34 42.25
CA VAL A 304 -7.14 7.16 41.36
C VAL A 304 -6.29 7.62 40.18
N LEU A 305 -6.69 7.24 38.97
CA LEU A 305 -6.00 7.56 37.73
C LEU A 305 -6.98 8.21 36.73
N PRO A 306 -6.49 9.03 35.80
CA PRO A 306 -7.29 9.48 34.67
C PRO A 306 -7.57 8.30 33.73
N LEU A 307 -8.85 7.93 33.61
CA LEU A 307 -9.34 6.83 32.80
C LEU A 307 -10.10 7.34 31.59
N PHE A 308 -9.77 6.81 30.42
CA PHE A 308 -10.57 6.95 29.21
C PHE A 308 -11.72 5.93 29.22
N ARG A 309 -12.94 6.41 28.90
CA ARG A 309 -14.18 5.62 28.85
C ARG A 309 -14.24 4.67 27.65
N SER A 310 -13.24 3.81 27.48
CA SER A 310 -13.14 2.86 26.38
C SER A 310 -14.30 1.85 26.37
N THR A 311 -14.94 1.58 27.50
CA THR A 311 -16.12 0.70 27.59
C THR A 311 -17.31 1.21 26.78
N GLN A 312 -17.45 2.53 26.60
CA GLN A 312 -18.49 3.11 25.72
C GLN A 312 -18.28 2.76 24.24
N PHE A 313 -17.09 2.27 23.88
CA PHE A 313 -16.67 1.97 22.52
C PHE A 313 -16.31 0.49 22.33
N GLY A 314 -16.75 -0.38 23.25
CA GLY A 314 -16.64 -1.84 23.11
C GLY A 314 -15.36 -2.47 23.67
N ASP A 315 -14.57 -1.72 24.46
CA ASP A 315 -13.49 -2.30 25.28
C ASP A 315 -14.06 -2.95 26.55
N ASP A 316 -13.29 -3.84 27.20
CA ASP A 316 -13.75 -4.59 28.37
C ASP A 316 -13.65 -3.80 29.69
N GLN A 317 -12.74 -2.83 29.75
CA GLN A 317 -12.52 -1.95 30.89
C GLN A 317 -11.98 -0.60 30.44
N ASP A 318 -12.32 0.46 31.17
CA ASP A 318 -11.78 1.81 31.00
C ASP A 318 -10.26 1.83 31.21
N ARG A 319 -9.54 2.60 30.39
CA ARG A 319 -8.08 2.51 30.29
C ARG A 319 -7.37 3.71 30.90
N PRO A 320 -6.31 3.50 31.69
CA PRO A 320 -5.53 4.60 32.24
C PRO A 320 -4.71 5.28 31.14
N ILE A 321 -4.81 6.61 31.06
CA ILE A 321 -4.02 7.42 30.13
C ILE A 321 -2.71 7.93 30.77
N ARG A 322 -2.61 7.90 32.10
CA ARG A 322 -1.39 8.20 32.87
C ARG A 322 -1.06 7.06 33.83
N LYS A 323 0.23 6.92 34.13
CA LYS A 323 0.78 6.08 35.20
C LYS A 323 0.57 6.78 36.55
N SER A 324 0.70 6.04 37.64
CA SER A 324 0.68 6.59 39.01
C SER A 324 1.78 7.64 39.25
N THR A 325 2.87 7.59 38.48
CA THR A 325 3.95 8.59 38.50
C THR A 325 3.60 9.90 37.79
N GLY A 326 2.42 10.00 37.17
CA GLY A 326 1.98 11.16 36.36
C GLY A 326 2.41 11.11 34.89
N ALA A 327 3.37 10.25 34.53
CA ALA A 327 3.82 10.04 33.16
C ALA A 327 2.75 9.40 32.28
N TRP A 328 2.77 9.67 30.97
CA TRP A 328 1.83 9.08 30.01
C TRP A 328 1.96 7.55 29.91
N THR A 329 0.84 6.87 29.70
CA THR A 329 0.84 5.48 29.23
C THR A 329 1.02 5.46 27.72
N TYR A 330 1.47 4.34 27.14
CA TYR A 330 1.50 4.17 25.67
C TYR A 330 0.13 4.45 25.06
N PHE A 331 -0.94 3.96 25.70
CA PHE A 331 -2.30 4.24 25.26
C PHE A 331 -2.66 5.74 25.32
N GLY A 332 -2.26 6.46 26.37
CA GLY A 332 -2.49 7.89 26.48
C GLY A 332 -1.72 8.70 25.42
N ALA A 333 -0.46 8.33 25.15
CA ALA A 333 0.34 8.93 24.10
C ALA A 333 -0.26 8.67 22.71
N ASP A 334 -0.60 7.41 22.38
CA ASP A 334 -1.24 7.02 21.13
C ASP A 334 -2.54 7.80 20.91
N LEU A 335 -3.39 7.88 21.94
CA LEU A 335 -4.66 8.60 21.91
C LEU A 335 -4.46 10.07 21.53
N ALA A 336 -3.53 10.76 22.21
CA ALA A 336 -3.24 12.15 21.94
C ALA A 336 -2.68 12.38 20.54
N TYR A 337 -1.79 11.50 20.12
CA TYR A 337 -1.14 11.61 18.82
C TYR A 337 -2.13 11.41 17.67
N HIS A 338 -2.99 10.40 17.75
CA HIS A 338 -4.04 10.20 16.73
C HIS A 338 -5.07 11.34 16.72
N TYR A 339 -5.39 11.92 17.88
CA TYR A 339 -6.24 13.11 17.92
C TYR A 339 -5.65 14.25 17.11
N GLN A 340 -4.35 14.51 17.24
CA GLN A 340 -3.66 15.53 16.46
C GLN A 340 -3.67 15.18 14.97
N LYS A 341 -3.33 13.96 14.58
CA LYS A 341 -3.32 13.54 13.17
C LYS A 341 -4.67 13.73 12.50
N ALA A 342 -5.74 13.39 13.20
CA ALA A 342 -7.10 13.49 12.69
C ALA A 342 -7.56 14.95 12.43
N GLN A 343 -6.81 15.95 12.91
CA GLN A 343 -7.07 17.36 12.60
C GLN A 343 -6.60 17.75 11.19
N SER A 344 -5.64 17.02 10.62
CA SER A 344 -5.01 17.33 9.33
C SER A 344 -5.33 16.32 8.22
N ALA A 345 -6.08 15.24 8.51
CA ALA A 345 -6.42 14.21 7.54
C ALA A 345 -7.85 13.71 7.71
N ASP A 346 -8.48 13.35 6.59
CA ASP A 346 -9.84 12.79 6.53
C ASP A 346 -9.86 11.28 6.85
N ALA A 347 -8.73 10.62 6.61
CA ALA A 347 -8.51 9.24 7.00
C ALA A 347 -7.08 9.00 7.50
N LEU A 348 -6.96 8.08 8.45
CA LEU A 348 -5.71 7.61 9.02
C LEU A 348 -5.55 6.12 8.68
N ILE A 349 -4.33 5.72 8.33
CA ILE A 349 -3.96 4.32 8.11
C ILE A 349 -2.63 4.06 8.80
N ASP A 350 -2.60 3.10 9.70
CA ASP A 350 -1.36 2.67 10.33
C ASP A 350 -0.95 1.29 9.82
N ILE A 351 0.34 1.10 9.52
CA ILE A 351 0.93 -0.18 9.15
C ILE A 351 1.72 -0.72 10.34
N TRP A 352 1.16 -1.71 11.04
CA TRP A 352 1.78 -2.29 12.24
C TRP A 352 2.20 -3.74 12.05
N GLY A 353 3.13 -4.20 12.89
CA GLY A 353 3.43 -5.62 13.03
C GLY A 353 2.26 -6.41 13.62
N ALA A 354 2.13 -7.67 13.24
CA ALA A 354 1.07 -8.56 13.73
C ALA A 354 1.09 -8.79 15.26
N ASP A 355 2.21 -8.54 15.91
CA ASP A 355 2.39 -8.52 17.37
C ASP A 355 1.58 -7.43 18.08
N HIS A 356 1.16 -6.39 17.36
CA HIS A 356 0.28 -5.34 17.87
C HIS A 356 -1.22 -5.65 17.71
N ALA A 357 -1.61 -6.83 17.21
CA ALA A 357 -3.01 -7.16 16.94
C ALA A 357 -3.94 -6.98 18.16
N GLY A 358 -3.42 -7.20 19.37
CA GLY A 358 -4.17 -7.06 20.62
C GLY A 358 -4.57 -5.62 20.96
N THR A 359 -3.85 -4.60 20.45
CA THR A 359 -4.11 -3.19 20.76
C THR A 359 -5.00 -2.50 19.71
N VAL A 360 -5.13 -3.08 18.51
CA VAL A 360 -5.83 -2.47 17.36
C VAL A 360 -7.25 -2.07 17.72
N LYS A 361 -8.07 -2.98 18.23
CA LYS A 361 -9.49 -2.70 18.53
C LYS A 361 -9.66 -1.51 19.45
N ARG A 362 -8.80 -1.42 20.48
CA ARG A 362 -8.80 -0.35 21.48
C ARG A 362 -8.45 1.00 20.86
N ILE A 363 -7.40 1.07 20.05
CA ILE A 363 -6.96 2.33 19.43
C ILE A 363 -7.99 2.77 18.38
N VAL A 364 -8.53 1.83 17.58
CA VAL A 364 -9.59 2.15 16.62
C VAL A 364 -10.82 2.76 17.28
N ALA A 365 -11.29 2.15 18.38
CA ALA A 365 -12.39 2.65 19.18
C ALA A 365 -12.10 4.06 19.75
N ALA A 366 -10.89 4.26 20.28
CA ALA A 366 -10.44 5.54 20.81
C ALA A 366 -10.41 6.66 19.75
N VAL A 367 -9.88 6.39 18.55
CA VAL A 367 -9.85 7.37 17.46
C VAL A 367 -11.26 7.69 16.97
N GLN A 368 -12.13 6.69 16.88
CA GLN A 368 -13.53 6.91 16.52
C GLN A 368 -14.24 7.83 17.52
N ALA A 369 -13.99 7.66 18.82
CA ALA A 369 -14.52 8.51 19.88
C ALA A 369 -13.99 9.96 19.78
N LEU A 370 -12.67 10.09 19.64
CA LEU A 370 -11.97 11.38 19.53
C LEU A 370 -12.45 12.23 18.35
N THR A 371 -12.78 11.57 17.24
CA THR A 371 -13.13 12.24 15.98
C THR A 371 -14.63 12.35 15.77
N GLY A 372 -15.44 11.82 16.71
CA GLY A 372 -16.89 11.72 16.55
C GLY A 372 -17.30 10.90 15.32
N GLY A 373 -16.46 9.93 14.94
CA GLY A 373 -16.61 9.10 13.74
C GLY A 373 -16.39 9.81 12.41
N LYS A 374 -15.90 11.07 12.41
CA LYS A 374 -15.66 11.82 11.17
C LYS A 374 -14.44 11.32 10.40
N THR A 375 -13.37 10.97 11.12
CA THR A 375 -12.12 10.50 10.52
C THR A 375 -12.11 8.97 10.49
N LYS A 376 -11.93 8.39 9.30
CA LYS A 376 -11.83 6.92 9.19
C LYS A 376 -10.44 6.48 9.59
N PHE A 377 -10.33 5.56 10.54
CA PHE A 377 -9.05 4.98 10.96
C PHE A 377 -9.04 3.47 10.73
N ASP A 378 -7.90 2.95 10.26
CA ASP A 378 -7.70 1.55 9.91
C ASP A 378 -6.26 1.18 10.22
N VAL A 379 -6.06 -0.04 10.71
CA VAL A 379 -4.73 -0.58 11.00
C VAL A 379 -4.52 -1.80 10.13
N LYS A 380 -3.51 -1.75 9.26
CA LYS A 380 -3.06 -2.89 8.48
C LYS A 380 -1.98 -3.63 9.24
N LEU A 381 -2.31 -4.85 9.65
CA LEU A 381 -1.35 -5.74 10.28
C LEU A 381 -0.50 -6.44 9.22
N VAL A 382 0.81 -6.45 9.46
CA VAL A 382 1.81 -7.07 8.60
C VAL A 382 2.47 -8.22 9.37
N GLN A 383 2.43 -9.42 8.79
CA GLN A 383 3.11 -10.57 9.37
C GLN A 383 4.62 -10.50 9.15
N MET A 384 5.36 -11.00 10.14
CA MET A 384 6.82 -11.14 10.05
C MET A 384 7.23 -12.00 8.84
N VAL A 385 8.41 -11.70 8.31
CA VAL A 385 9.02 -12.43 7.19
C VAL A 385 10.05 -13.40 7.74
N ARG A 386 9.97 -14.67 7.31
CA ARG A 386 10.99 -15.67 7.59
C ARG A 386 12.05 -15.65 6.49
N LEU A 387 13.31 -15.47 6.88
CA LEU A 387 14.43 -15.48 5.93
C LEU A 387 14.94 -16.89 5.72
N LEU A 388 14.98 -17.33 4.46
CA LEU A 388 15.49 -18.63 4.03
C LEU A 388 16.58 -18.45 2.98
N ARG A 389 17.47 -19.43 2.84
CA ARG A 389 18.37 -19.55 1.68
C ARG A 389 18.33 -20.98 1.19
N ALA A 390 17.84 -21.18 -0.02
CA ALA A 390 17.64 -22.51 -0.61
C ALA A 390 16.82 -23.44 0.31
N GLY A 391 15.76 -22.90 0.92
CA GLY A 391 14.88 -23.61 1.84
C GLY A 391 15.32 -23.63 3.31
N GLU A 392 16.56 -23.29 3.63
CA GLU A 392 17.09 -23.36 4.99
C GLU A 392 17.02 -22.01 5.74
N PRO A 393 16.61 -21.96 7.01
CA PRO A 393 16.56 -20.71 7.77
C PRO A 393 17.91 -20.01 7.92
N VAL A 394 17.94 -18.71 7.61
CA VAL A 394 19.12 -17.87 7.85
C VAL A 394 19.19 -17.51 9.34
N LYS A 395 20.25 -17.93 10.03
CA LYS A 395 20.42 -17.68 11.47
C LYS A 395 20.78 -16.21 11.73
N MET A 396 19.94 -15.51 12.49
CA MET A 396 20.23 -14.20 13.05
C MET A 396 21.21 -14.36 14.23
N SER A 397 22.37 -13.70 14.20
CA SER A 397 23.32 -13.74 15.33
C SER A 397 22.88 -12.75 16.41
N LYS A 398 22.36 -13.27 17.53
CA LYS A 398 22.06 -12.44 18.73
C LYS A 398 23.31 -11.95 19.48
N ARG A 399 24.49 -12.51 19.21
CA ARG A 399 25.72 -12.29 20.00
C ARG A 399 26.73 -11.33 19.37
N SER A 400 26.66 -11.09 18.07
CA SER A 400 27.62 -10.23 17.37
C SER A 400 27.02 -8.91 16.88
N GLY A 401 25.76 -8.61 17.24
CA GLY A 401 25.05 -7.43 16.72
C GLY A 401 24.67 -7.48 15.23
N ASN A 402 25.05 -8.54 14.49
CA ASN A 402 24.75 -8.68 13.06
C ASN A 402 23.38 -9.35 12.85
N PHE A 403 22.34 -8.53 12.85
CA PHE A 403 21.07 -8.83 12.19
C PHE A 403 21.23 -8.64 10.67
N VAL A 404 20.46 -9.38 9.87
CA VAL A 404 20.42 -9.12 8.42
C VAL A 404 19.78 -7.76 8.20
N THR A 405 20.59 -6.78 7.82
CA THR A 405 20.12 -5.42 7.60
C THR A 405 19.26 -5.36 6.34
N LEU A 406 18.44 -4.33 6.26
CA LEU A 406 17.67 -4.03 5.05
C LEU A 406 18.64 -3.77 3.88
N ALA A 407 19.73 -3.04 4.13
CA ALA A 407 20.76 -2.76 3.15
C ALA A 407 21.41 -4.03 2.59
N ASP A 408 21.75 -5.01 3.46
CA ASP A 408 22.34 -6.29 3.02
C ASP A 408 21.44 -6.99 1.99
N VAL A 409 20.13 -7.04 2.25
CA VAL A 409 19.19 -7.71 1.34
C VAL A 409 19.03 -6.95 0.04
N VAL A 410 18.88 -5.63 0.10
CA VAL A 410 18.73 -4.82 -1.12
C VAL A 410 20.00 -4.90 -1.98
N ASN A 411 21.19 -4.87 -1.36
CA ASN A 411 22.45 -5.01 -2.07
C ASN A 411 22.62 -6.40 -2.69
N GLU A 412 22.09 -7.45 -2.05
CA GLU A 412 22.20 -8.81 -2.56
C GLU A 412 21.25 -9.10 -3.72
N VAL A 413 19.96 -8.73 -3.62
CA VAL A 413 18.94 -9.15 -4.59
C VAL A 413 18.33 -7.99 -5.41
N GLY A 414 18.63 -6.75 -5.04
CA GLY A 414 18.09 -5.55 -5.69
C GLY A 414 16.74 -5.09 -5.12
N LYS A 415 16.55 -3.76 -5.11
CA LYS A 415 15.33 -3.09 -4.61
C LYS A 415 14.05 -3.68 -5.20
N ASP A 416 14.00 -3.80 -6.52
CA ASP A 416 12.79 -4.16 -7.26
C ASP A 416 12.30 -5.57 -6.91
N VAL A 417 13.24 -6.51 -6.72
CA VAL A 417 12.95 -7.88 -6.28
C VAL A 417 12.37 -7.89 -4.86
N VAL A 418 12.98 -7.14 -3.94
CA VAL A 418 12.48 -7.02 -2.57
C VAL A 418 11.06 -6.46 -2.57
N ARG A 419 10.85 -5.32 -3.23
CA ARG A 419 9.55 -4.63 -3.27
C ARG A 419 8.45 -5.49 -3.86
N PHE A 420 8.70 -6.11 -5.01
CA PHE A 420 7.70 -6.97 -5.64
C PHE A 420 7.38 -8.17 -4.75
N THR A 421 8.39 -8.85 -4.22
CA THR A 421 8.23 -10.07 -3.41
C THR A 421 7.33 -9.83 -2.20
N MET A 422 7.51 -8.71 -1.49
CA MET A 422 6.70 -8.35 -0.30
C MET A 422 5.20 -8.19 -0.59
N LEU A 423 4.84 -7.99 -1.86
CA LEU A 423 3.46 -7.79 -2.34
C LEU A 423 2.87 -9.03 -3.04
N THR A 424 3.62 -10.14 -3.10
CA THR A 424 3.12 -11.41 -3.67
C THR A 424 2.21 -12.20 -2.72
N ARG A 425 1.90 -11.64 -1.56
CA ARG A 425 1.00 -12.19 -0.54
C ARG A 425 0.24 -11.06 0.14
N LYS A 426 -0.89 -11.39 0.75
CA LYS A 426 -1.61 -10.46 1.63
C LYS A 426 -0.73 -10.04 2.80
N ALA A 427 -0.85 -8.81 3.27
CA ALA A 427 -0.02 -8.26 4.36
C ALA A 427 -0.10 -9.11 5.65
N ASP A 428 -1.30 -9.60 5.95
CA ASP A 428 -1.64 -10.40 7.14
C ASP A 428 -1.31 -11.90 6.99
N ALA A 429 -0.77 -12.33 5.84
CA ALA A 429 -0.35 -13.70 5.62
C ALA A 429 1.14 -13.90 5.92
N GLN A 430 1.49 -15.03 6.54
CA GLN A 430 2.88 -15.46 6.73
C GLN A 430 3.62 -15.55 5.38
N MET A 431 4.89 -15.19 5.36
CA MET A 431 5.69 -15.14 4.13
C MET A 431 7.13 -15.58 4.37
N ASP A 432 7.63 -16.41 3.45
CA ASP A 432 9.04 -16.74 3.35
C ASP A 432 9.71 -15.85 2.31
N PHE A 433 10.89 -15.35 2.64
CA PHE A 433 11.78 -14.68 1.71
C PHE A 433 13.02 -15.55 1.54
N ASP A 434 13.08 -16.25 0.41
CA ASP A 434 14.20 -17.14 0.08
C ASP A 434 15.13 -16.46 -0.93
N PHE A 435 16.34 -16.11 -0.50
CA PHE A 435 17.33 -15.40 -1.31
C PHE A 435 17.62 -16.10 -2.65
N ALA A 436 17.61 -17.44 -2.68
CA ALA A 436 17.87 -18.19 -3.90
C ALA A 436 16.67 -18.18 -4.86
N LYS A 437 15.45 -18.24 -4.33
CA LYS A 437 14.22 -18.32 -5.14
C LYS A 437 13.82 -16.98 -5.75
N VAL A 438 14.02 -15.88 -5.02
CA VAL A 438 13.56 -14.55 -5.46
C VAL A 438 14.37 -14.02 -6.66
N VAL A 439 15.57 -14.53 -6.88
CA VAL A 439 16.43 -14.22 -8.05
C VAL A 439 16.36 -15.30 -9.15
N GLU A 440 15.61 -16.37 -8.94
CA GLU A 440 15.54 -17.48 -9.88
C GLU A 440 14.82 -17.05 -11.17
N ALA A 441 15.44 -17.35 -12.31
CA ALA A 441 14.86 -17.18 -13.64
C ALA A 441 13.84 -18.31 -13.96
N SER A 442 12.75 -18.32 -13.19
CA SER A 442 11.71 -19.36 -13.28
C SER A 442 10.31 -18.74 -13.38
N LYS A 443 9.40 -19.47 -14.03
CA LYS A 443 7.96 -19.14 -14.07
C LYS A 443 7.29 -19.16 -12.68
N ASP A 444 7.90 -19.88 -11.73
CA ASP A 444 7.42 -19.98 -10.36
C ASP A 444 7.84 -18.77 -9.51
N ASN A 445 8.73 -17.91 -10.03
CA ASN A 445 9.09 -16.62 -9.45
C ASN A 445 8.21 -15.51 -10.07
N PRO A 446 7.24 -14.95 -9.32
CA PRO A 446 6.34 -13.92 -9.85
C PRO A 446 7.07 -12.65 -10.32
N VAL A 447 8.17 -12.30 -9.66
CA VAL A 447 8.97 -11.12 -10.02
C VAL A 447 9.56 -11.30 -11.42
N PHE A 448 10.27 -12.40 -11.62
CA PHE A 448 10.83 -12.76 -12.92
C PHE A 448 9.73 -12.85 -13.98
N TYR A 449 8.62 -13.51 -13.66
CA TYR A 449 7.57 -13.81 -14.64
C TYR A 449 6.92 -12.54 -15.22
N VAL A 450 6.64 -11.55 -14.36
CA VAL A 450 6.08 -10.26 -14.78
C VAL A 450 7.13 -9.40 -15.49
N GLN A 451 8.34 -9.30 -14.95
CA GLN A 451 9.43 -8.53 -15.57
C GLN A 451 9.80 -9.08 -16.95
N TYR A 452 9.80 -10.41 -17.09
CA TYR A 452 10.10 -11.09 -18.35
C TYR A 452 9.03 -10.81 -19.42
N ALA A 453 7.76 -10.61 -19.06
CA ALA A 453 6.75 -10.15 -20.01
C ALA A 453 7.14 -8.78 -20.60
N HIS A 454 7.53 -7.83 -19.75
CA HIS A 454 7.97 -6.50 -20.21
C HIS A 454 9.26 -6.56 -21.04
N ALA A 455 10.28 -7.29 -20.60
CA ALA A 455 11.53 -7.44 -21.34
C ALA A 455 11.33 -8.12 -22.71
N ARG A 456 10.39 -9.07 -22.80
CA ARG A 456 10.01 -9.73 -24.06
C ARG A 456 9.37 -8.75 -25.05
N ILE A 457 8.55 -7.82 -24.58
CA ILE A 457 7.97 -6.74 -25.39
C ILE A 457 9.08 -5.83 -25.93
N MET A 458 10.04 -5.44 -25.09
CA MET A 458 11.18 -4.62 -25.53
C MET A 458 12.08 -5.37 -26.54
N SER A 459 12.25 -6.69 -26.35
CA SER A 459 12.94 -7.54 -27.32
C SER A 459 12.21 -7.63 -28.67
N LEU A 460 10.88 -7.62 -28.66
CA LEU A 460 10.07 -7.63 -29.87
C LEU A 460 10.36 -6.39 -30.74
N HIS A 461 10.52 -5.21 -30.15
CA HIS A 461 10.93 -3.99 -30.87
C HIS A 461 12.27 -4.15 -31.58
N ARG A 462 13.28 -4.67 -30.88
CA ARG A 462 14.61 -4.91 -31.47
C ARG A 462 14.53 -5.87 -32.66
N ARG A 463 13.80 -6.98 -32.49
CA ARG A 463 13.63 -7.99 -33.53
C ARG A 463 12.83 -7.47 -34.73
N ALA A 464 11.80 -6.65 -34.51
CA ALA A 464 11.04 -6.03 -35.60
C ALA A 464 11.93 -5.09 -36.44
N LYS A 465 12.79 -4.30 -35.77
CA LYS A 465 13.78 -3.44 -36.42
C LYS A 465 14.81 -4.25 -37.22
N GLU A 466 15.33 -5.34 -36.65
CA GLU A 466 16.27 -6.24 -37.33
C GLU A 466 15.65 -6.92 -38.57
N ALA A 467 14.34 -7.21 -38.52
CA ALA A 467 13.58 -7.72 -39.66
C ALA A 467 13.24 -6.64 -40.70
N GLY A 468 13.66 -5.39 -40.50
CA GLY A 468 13.37 -4.27 -41.41
C GLY A 468 11.91 -3.80 -41.39
N ILE A 469 11.15 -4.17 -40.36
CA ILE A 469 9.73 -3.79 -40.22
C ILE A 469 9.65 -2.40 -39.56
N ALA A 470 9.05 -1.46 -40.27
CA ALA A 470 8.76 -0.12 -39.78
C ALA A 470 7.24 0.10 -39.65
N CYS A 471 6.75 0.28 -38.42
CA CYS A 471 5.33 0.46 -38.13
C CYS A 471 4.88 1.92 -38.33
N ALA A 472 4.77 2.34 -39.58
CA ALA A 472 4.33 3.71 -39.93
C ALA A 472 2.81 3.91 -39.77
N ALA A 473 2.03 2.87 -40.01
CA ALA A 473 0.59 2.84 -39.81
C ALA A 473 0.21 1.56 -39.07
N ILE A 474 -0.74 1.66 -38.14
CA ILE A 474 -1.17 0.55 -37.29
C ILE A 474 -2.63 0.24 -37.63
N ASP A 475 -2.85 -0.91 -38.25
CA ASP A 475 -4.19 -1.39 -38.59
C ASP A 475 -4.66 -2.39 -37.52
N LEU A 476 -5.46 -1.91 -36.56
CA LEU A 476 -5.97 -2.75 -35.48
C LEU A 476 -7.04 -3.77 -35.94
N SER A 477 -7.56 -3.66 -37.17
CA SER A 477 -8.47 -4.66 -37.73
C SER A 477 -7.80 -6.02 -37.94
N GLN A 478 -6.46 -6.04 -37.95
CA GLN A 478 -5.65 -7.26 -38.02
C GLN A 478 -5.65 -8.08 -36.72
N LEU A 479 -6.16 -7.52 -35.61
CA LEU A 479 -6.25 -8.24 -34.34
C LEU A 479 -7.50 -9.13 -34.33
N GLU A 480 -7.27 -10.41 -34.03
CA GLU A 480 -8.31 -11.44 -33.95
C GLU A 480 -8.95 -11.49 -32.55
N THR A 481 -10.04 -12.26 -32.41
CA THR A 481 -10.78 -12.40 -31.14
C THR A 481 -9.89 -12.82 -29.96
N ASP A 482 -8.90 -13.69 -30.18
CA ASP A 482 -7.95 -14.12 -29.14
C ASP A 482 -6.99 -13.00 -28.72
N ASP A 483 -6.57 -12.15 -29.67
CA ASP A 483 -5.75 -10.97 -29.37
C ASP A 483 -6.57 -9.99 -28.52
N LEU A 484 -7.84 -9.80 -28.88
CA LEU A 484 -8.77 -8.93 -28.15
C LEU A 484 -9.09 -9.47 -26.76
N ALA A 485 -9.07 -10.78 -26.51
CA ALA A 485 -9.26 -11.35 -25.18
C ALA A 485 -8.23 -10.81 -24.16
N LEU A 486 -6.98 -10.60 -24.59
CA LEU A 486 -5.95 -9.97 -23.77
C LEU A 486 -6.27 -8.50 -23.50
N VAL A 487 -6.83 -7.78 -24.48
CA VAL A 487 -7.31 -6.40 -24.30
C VAL A 487 -8.44 -6.34 -23.26
N LYS A 488 -9.36 -7.32 -23.25
CA LYS A 488 -10.43 -7.38 -22.24
C LYS A 488 -9.88 -7.49 -20.82
N LEU A 489 -8.85 -8.31 -20.62
CA LEU A 489 -8.17 -8.42 -19.33
C LEU A 489 -7.44 -7.12 -18.97
N ALA A 490 -6.69 -6.56 -19.92
CA ALA A 490 -5.97 -5.30 -19.78
C ALA A 490 -6.88 -4.13 -19.37
N ALA A 491 -8.07 -4.06 -19.96
CA ALA A 491 -9.08 -3.04 -19.68
C ALA A 491 -9.59 -3.05 -18.23
N GLN A 492 -9.35 -4.13 -17.47
CA GLN A 492 -9.75 -4.22 -16.06
C GLN A 492 -8.82 -3.45 -15.11
N PHE A 493 -7.62 -3.05 -15.55
CA PHE A 493 -6.65 -2.38 -14.69
C PHE A 493 -7.20 -1.18 -13.88
N PRO A 494 -7.98 -0.24 -14.47
CA PRO A 494 -8.56 0.88 -13.71
C PRO A 494 -9.47 0.41 -12.56
N ARG A 495 -10.24 -0.66 -12.77
CA ARG A 495 -11.10 -1.25 -11.72
C ARG A 495 -10.27 -1.95 -10.64
N VAL A 496 -9.21 -2.64 -11.04
CA VAL A 496 -8.30 -3.29 -10.09
C VAL A 496 -7.67 -2.25 -9.18
N VAL A 497 -7.21 -1.11 -9.72
CA VAL A 497 -6.74 0.04 -8.96
C VAL A 497 -7.80 0.53 -7.98
N ASP A 498 -9.01 0.83 -8.47
CA ASP A 498 -10.10 1.34 -7.64
C ASP A 498 -10.47 0.40 -6.49
N THR A 499 -10.57 -0.90 -6.78
CA THR A 499 -10.96 -1.90 -5.78
C THR A 499 -9.83 -2.22 -4.80
N ALA A 500 -8.58 -2.19 -5.25
CA ALA A 500 -7.41 -2.31 -4.38
C ALA A 500 -7.29 -1.09 -3.45
N ALA A 501 -7.51 0.12 -3.96
CA ALA A 501 -7.50 1.35 -3.16
C ALA A 501 -8.63 1.35 -2.12
N ALA A 502 -9.86 0.99 -2.53
CA ALA A 502 -11.00 0.89 -1.62
C ALA A 502 -10.80 -0.16 -0.51
N ALA A 503 -10.20 -1.31 -0.85
CA ALA A 503 -9.85 -2.35 0.12
C ALA A 503 -8.60 -2.03 0.95
N ARG A 504 -7.78 -1.07 0.48
CA ARG A 504 -6.45 -0.74 1.00
C ARG A 504 -5.51 -1.96 0.95
N GLU A 505 -5.50 -2.63 -0.19
CA GLU A 505 -4.84 -3.91 -0.42
C GLU A 505 -3.91 -3.84 -1.66
N PRO A 506 -2.67 -3.33 -1.52
CA PRO A 506 -1.77 -3.11 -2.65
C PRO A 506 -1.32 -4.41 -3.34
N HIS A 507 -1.32 -5.55 -2.63
CA HIS A 507 -0.99 -6.87 -3.20
C HIS A 507 -1.89 -7.28 -4.37
N ARG A 508 -3.11 -6.73 -4.48
CA ARG A 508 -4.02 -7.00 -5.60
C ARG A 508 -3.44 -6.53 -6.94
N ILE A 509 -2.61 -5.49 -6.94
CA ILE A 509 -1.89 -5.04 -8.14
C ILE A 509 -0.92 -6.13 -8.60
N ALA A 510 -0.12 -6.69 -7.68
CA ALA A 510 0.83 -7.75 -8.00
C ALA A 510 0.15 -9.00 -8.57
N PHE A 511 -0.99 -9.39 -7.99
CA PHE A 511 -1.78 -10.53 -8.49
C PHE A 511 -2.29 -10.29 -9.90
N TYR A 512 -2.89 -9.12 -10.15
CA TYR A 512 -3.35 -8.75 -11.47
C TYR A 512 -2.23 -8.73 -12.51
N LEU A 513 -1.06 -8.17 -12.15
CA LEU A 513 0.09 -8.15 -13.06
C LEU A 513 0.59 -9.55 -13.41
N TYR A 514 0.57 -10.47 -12.44
CA TYR A 514 0.91 -11.87 -12.69
C TYR A 514 -0.08 -12.50 -13.67
N ASP A 515 -1.39 -12.32 -13.47
CA ASP A 515 -2.43 -12.85 -14.35
C ASP A 515 -2.33 -12.26 -15.77
N LEU A 516 -2.08 -10.95 -15.88
CA LEU A 516 -1.88 -10.27 -17.16
C LEU A 516 -0.63 -10.79 -17.88
N ALA A 517 0.48 -10.95 -17.17
CA ALA A 517 1.69 -11.54 -17.72
C ALA A 517 1.46 -12.99 -18.17
N ALA A 518 0.72 -13.79 -17.38
CA ALA A 518 0.37 -15.15 -17.73
C ALA A 518 -0.44 -15.22 -19.03
N ALA A 519 -1.47 -14.37 -19.16
CA ALA A 519 -2.29 -14.29 -20.36
C ALA A 519 -1.46 -13.84 -21.58
N PHE A 520 -0.57 -12.87 -21.42
CA PHE A 520 0.35 -12.44 -22.49
C PHE A 520 1.30 -13.57 -22.91
N HIS A 521 1.92 -14.26 -21.95
CA HIS A 521 2.81 -15.39 -22.24
C HIS A 521 2.08 -16.55 -22.92
N ALA A 522 0.84 -16.82 -22.53
CA ALA A 522 0.00 -17.83 -23.17
C ALA A 522 -0.26 -17.45 -24.64
N LEU A 523 -0.71 -16.23 -24.91
CA LEU A 523 -0.93 -15.72 -26.27
C LEU A 523 0.36 -15.77 -27.11
N TRP A 524 1.48 -15.35 -26.53
CA TRP A 524 2.80 -15.41 -27.19
C TRP A 524 3.18 -16.84 -27.61
N ASN A 525 2.97 -17.81 -26.71
CA ASN A 525 3.37 -19.19 -26.93
C ASN A 525 2.52 -19.92 -27.98
N VAL A 526 1.31 -19.45 -28.30
CA VAL A 526 0.51 -19.97 -29.43
C VAL A 526 1.31 -19.93 -30.74
N GLY A 527 2.20 -18.94 -30.88
CA GLY A 527 3.11 -18.80 -32.03
C GLY A 527 4.13 -19.93 -32.21
N ASN A 528 4.32 -20.79 -31.20
CA ASN A 528 5.19 -21.96 -31.28
C ASN A 528 4.51 -23.09 -32.08
N ASP A 529 3.21 -23.29 -31.84
CA ASP A 529 2.40 -24.33 -32.50
C ASP A 529 1.81 -23.83 -33.83
N ASN A 530 1.46 -22.55 -33.89
CA ASN A 530 0.93 -21.90 -35.08
C ASN A 530 1.76 -20.66 -35.44
N PRO A 531 2.71 -20.76 -36.41
CA PRO A 531 3.56 -19.64 -36.81
C PRO A 531 2.81 -18.37 -37.28
N ALA A 532 1.59 -18.51 -37.81
CA ALA A 532 0.75 -17.36 -38.22
C ALA A 532 0.24 -16.55 -37.01
N ARG A 533 0.32 -17.11 -35.80
CA ARG A 533 -0.08 -16.46 -34.53
C ARG A 533 1.11 -15.86 -33.78
N ARG A 534 2.30 -15.81 -34.38
CA ARG A 534 3.46 -15.12 -33.80
C ARG A 534 3.24 -13.61 -33.76
N PHE A 535 3.80 -12.97 -32.74
CA PHE A 535 3.85 -11.50 -32.65
C PHE A 535 4.70 -10.86 -33.75
N LEU A 536 5.70 -11.57 -34.26
CA LEU A 536 6.55 -11.13 -35.38
C LEU A 536 6.42 -12.10 -36.54
N ILE A 537 5.98 -11.58 -37.68
CA ILE A 537 5.87 -12.27 -38.96
C ILE A 537 6.63 -11.43 -39.98
N ALA A 538 7.82 -11.90 -40.39
CA ALA A 538 8.74 -11.13 -41.23
C ALA A 538 8.10 -10.65 -42.55
N ASP A 539 7.25 -11.48 -43.14
CA ASP A 539 6.61 -11.22 -44.43
C ASP A 539 5.24 -10.52 -44.30
N ASP A 540 4.79 -10.21 -43.07
CA ASP A 540 3.54 -9.50 -42.80
C ASP A 540 3.76 -8.39 -41.77
N ALA A 541 4.16 -7.23 -42.30
CA ALA A 541 4.38 -6.04 -41.50
C ALA A 541 3.09 -5.52 -40.84
N SER A 542 1.92 -5.69 -41.49
CA SER A 542 0.65 -5.16 -40.97
C SER A 542 0.25 -5.85 -39.67
N VAL A 543 0.21 -7.20 -39.69
CA VAL A 543 -0.10 -8.01 -38.50
C VAL A 543 0.95 -7.83 -37.42
N THR A 544 2.24 -7.79 -37.79
CA THR A 544 3.33 -7.57 -36.84
C THR A 544 3.18 -6.23 -36.13
N CYS A 545 2.85 -5.16 -36.86
CA CYS A 545 2.68 -3.83 -36.27
C CYS A 545 1.44 -3.73 -35.38
N ALA A 546 0.32 -4.38 -35.74
CA ALA A 546 -0.85 -4.45 -34.90
C ALA A 546 -0.57 -5.21 -33.58
N ARG A 547 0.12 -6.36 -33.65
CA ARG A 547 0.49 -7.15 -32.47
C ARG A 547 1.58 -6.49 -31.61
N LEU A 548 2.49 -5.74 -32.23
CA LEU A 548 3.46 -4.91 -31.51
C LEU A 548 2.74 -3.80 -30.72
N PHE A 549 1.75 -3.14 -31.33
CA PHE A 549 0.92 -2.15 -30.64
C PHE A 549 0.15 -2.75 -29.46
N LEU A 550 -0.42 -3.96 -29.64
CA LEU A 550 -1.00 -4.72 -28.54
C LEU A 550 0.01 -4.96 -27.42
N ALA A 551 1.18 -5.50 -27.78
CA ALA A 551 2.27 -5.77 -26.82
C ALA A 551 2.68 -4.52 -26.04
N ASP A 552 2.75 -3.36 -26.70
CA ASP A 552 3.10 -2.08 -26.08
C ASP A 552 2.07 -1.60 -25.06
N ALA A 553 0.78 -1.75 -25.36
CA ALA A 553 -0.29 -1.41 -24.43
C ALA A 553 -0.25 -2.30 -23.17
N ILE A 554 0.02 -3.60 -23.33
CA ILE A 554 0.20 -4.52 -22.21
C ILE A 554 1.45 -4.15 -21.40
N GLY A 555 2.55 -3.83 -22.09
CA GLY A 555 3.76 -3.32 -21.47
C GLY A 555 3.51 -2.04 -20.67
N GLN A 556 2.66 -1.14 -21.17
CA GLN A 556 2.28 0.09 -20.47
C GLN A 556 1.52 -0.20 -19.16
N ILE A 557 0.57 -1.13 -19.17
CA ILE A 557 -0.14 -1.52 -17.94
C ILE A 557 0.79 -2.18 -16.94
N ILE A 558 1.70 -3.05 -17.40
CA ILE A 558 2.72 -3.65 -16.54
C ILE A 558 3.58 -2.56 -15.90
N ARG A 559 4.05 -1.57 -16.69
CA ARG A 559 4.79 -0.41 -16.17
C ARG A 559 4.00 0.37 -15.12
N ASN A 560 2.72 0.66 -15.38
CA ASN A 560 1.88 1.42 -14.45
C ASN A 560 1.71 0.66 -13.12
N GLY A 561 1.38 -0.63 -13.18
CA GLY A 561 1.22 -1.45 -11.98
C GLY A 561 2.53 -1.62 -11.20
N LEU A 562 3.65 -1.87 -11.87
CA LEU A 562 4.97 -1.92 -11.24
C LEU A 562 5.32 -0.57 -10.60
N GLY A 563 4.99 0.54 -11.26
CA GLY A 563 5.16 1.90 -10.73
C GLY A 563 4.40 2.14 -9.43
N ILE A 564 3.14 1.68 -9.32
CA ILE A 564 2.37 1.72 -8.06
C ILE A 564 3.08 0.94 -6.95
N MET A 565 3.76 -0.15 -7.30
CA MET A 565 4.53 -0.97 -6.36
C MET A 565 5.93 -0.39 -6.08
N GLY A 566 6.32 0.73 -6.69
CA GLY A 566 7.66 1.33 -6.64
C GLY A 566 8.76 0.45 -7.28
N VAL A 567 8.36 -0.40 -8.21
CA VAL A 567 9.23 -1.33 -8.95
C VAL A 567 9.48 -0.78 -10.35
N GLN A 568 10.73 -0.80 -10.80
CA GLN A 568 11.06 -0.41 -12.17
C GLN A 568 10.85 -1.58 -13.15
N ALA A 569 10.20 -1.32 -14.28
CA ALA A 569 10.07 -2.31 -15.35
C ALA A 569 11.40 -2.46 -16.12
N VAL A 570 11.93 -3.67 -16.19
CA VAL A 570 13.21 -3.96 -16.86
C VAL A 570 13.04 -4.04 -18.37
N GLN A 571 14.02 -3.52 -19.11
CA GLN A 571 13.98 -3.57 -20.58
C GLN A 571 14.59 -4.85 -21.14
N GLU A 572 15.47 -5.48 -20.37
CA GLU A 572 16.18 -6.70 -20.74
C GLU A 572 16.30 -7.59 -19.49
N MET A 573 16.26 -8.90 -19.70
CA MET A 573 16.53 -9.90 -18.66
C MET A 573 17.82 -10.61 -19.09
N ASN A 574 18.84 -10.54 -18.23
CA ASN A 574 20.13 -11.20 -18.45
C ASN A 574 20.07 -12.71 -18.16
#